data_AF-D2QJ51-F1
#
_entry.id   AF-D2QJ51-F1
#
_cell.length_a   1.000
_cell.length_b   1.000
_cell.length_c   1.000
_cell.angle_alpha   90.00
_cell.angle_beta   90.00
_cell.angle_gamma   90.00
#
_symmetry.space_group_name_H-M   'P 1'
#
loop_
_entity.id
_entity.type
_entity.pdbx_description
1 polymer ?
#
loop_
_entity_poly.entity_id
_entity_poly.type
_entity_poly.pdbx_seq_one_letter_code
_entity_poly.pdbx_strand_id
1 'polypeptide(L)'
;MKYAFNMILAVCLLAISISANAQTAPADTANLKAYAGSYTFASGSPIQKFTVTSEKGELYGEADTYGKNKLVKQAKADTYQSTSSYGSIITFVRDAATKAVTSLTMAVQGTELTAKKDNP
;
A
#
# COMPACT_ATOMS: atom_id res chain seq x y z
N MET A 1 3.65 2.96 -77.75
CA MET A 1 3.93 4.37 -77.39
C MET A 1 3.39 4.58 -75.99
N LYS A 2 4.29 4.68 -75.01
CA LYS A 2 4.71 5.93 -74.35
C LYS A 2 3.90 6.17 -73.08
N TYR A 3 4.68 6.19 -72.00
CA TYR A 3 4.33 6.39 -70.61
C TYR A 3 3.79 7.80 -70.32
N ALA A 4 3.15 7.85 -69.14
CA ALA A 4 3.16 8.94 -68.16
C ALA A 4 2.07 10.01 -68.27
N PHE A 5 1.23 10.11 -67.22
CA PHE A 5 1.22 11.29 -66.34
C PHE A 5 0.50 11.03 -65.00
N ASN A 6 1.30 10.73 -63.97
CA ASN A 6 1.23 11.13 -62.56
C ASN A 6 -0.09 11.39 -61.78
N MET A 7 -0.18 10.65 -60.66
CA MET A 7 -0.22 11.15 -59.26
C MET A 7 -1.58 11.57 -58.66
N ILE A 8 -2.01 10.86 -57.60
CA ILE A 8 -2.21 11.39 -56.23
C ILE A 8 -2.53 10.23 -55.26
N LEU A 9 -1.55 9.96 -54.41
CA LEU A 9 -1.58 9.68 -52.97
C LEU A 9 -2.95 9.48 -52.28
N ALA A 10 -3.17 8.30 -51.70
CA ALA A 10 -3.96 8.13 -50.48
C ALA A 10 -3.48 6.86 -49.72
N VAL A 11 -2.42 7.04 -48.94
CA VAL A 11 -2.10 6.18 -47.79
C VAL A 11 -3.05 6.62 -46.67
N CYS A 12 -3.76 5.68 -46.01
CA CYS A 12 -4.00 5.77 -44.57
C CYS A 12 -4.58 4.48 -43.97
N LEU A 13 -3.72 3.83 -43.20
CA LEU A 13 -3.94 3.15 -41.92
C LEU A 13 -5.03 2.06 -41.82
N LEU A 14 -4.55 0.82 -41.84
CA LEU A 14 -5.10 -0.25 -41.02
C LEU A 14 -4.98 0.11 -39.54
N ALA A 15 -6.10 0.42 -38.89
CA ALA A 15 -6.19 0.47 -37.44
C ALA A 15 -6.30 -0.97 -36.91
N ILE A 16 -5.16 -1.56 -36.52
CA ILE A 16 -5.17 -2.78 -35.71
C ILE A 16 -5.60 -2.36 -34.31
N SER A 17 -6.84 -2.68 -33.94
CA SER A 17 -7.33 -2.50 -32.58
C SER A 17 -6.57 -3.44 -31.67
N ILE A 18 -5.48 -2.96 -31.07
CA ILE A 18 -4.82 -3.64 -29.96
C ILE A 18 -5.76 -3.46 -28.78
N SER A 19 -6.66 -4.41 -28.55
CA SER A 19 -7.33 -4.54 -27.26
C SER A 19 -6.24 -4.85 -26.25
N ALA A 20 -5.66 -3.80 -25.68
CA ALA A 20 -4.90 -3.91 -24.45
C ALA A 20 -5.88 -4.43 -23.41
N ASN A 21 -5.84 -5.74 -23.15
CA ASN A 21 -6.31 -6.27 -21.89
C ASN A 21 -5.45 -5.58 -20.83
N ALA A 22 -5.94 -4.46 -20.32
CA ALA A 22 -5.59 -3.98 -19.01
C ALA A 22 -6.03 -5.10 -18.07
N GLN A 23 -5.13 -6.07 -17.89
CA GLN A 23 -5.21 -7.08 -16.87
C GLN A 23 -5.22 -6.28 -15.58
N THR A 24 -6.42 -6.02 -15.07
CA THR A 24 -6.65 -5.61 -13.70
C THR A 24 -6.04 -6.73 -12.88
N ALA A 25 -4.79 -6.51 -12.47
CA ALA A 25 -4.14 -7.34 -11.49
C ALA A 25 -5.14 -7.52 -10.34
N PRO A 26 -5.36 -8.74 -9.85
CA PRO A 26 -6.30 -8.97 -8.76
C PRO A 26 -5.93 -8.00 -7.65
N ALA A 27 -6.93 -7.23 -7.19
CA ALA A 27 -6.76 -6.27 -6.13
C ALA A 27 -5.92 -6.90 -5.03
N ASP A 28 -4.77 -6.26 -4.79
CA ASP A 28 -3.68 -6.70 -3.96
C ASP A 28 -4.20 -7.13 -2.58
N THR A 29 -4.55 -8.41 -2.45
CA THR A 29 -4.43 -9.18 -1.20
C THR A 29 -2.94 -9.29 -0.90
N ALA A 30 -2.29 -8.13 -0.81
CA ALA A 30 -0.94 -7.93 -0.35
C ALA A 30 -0.83 -8.77 0.90
N ASN A 31 0.05 -9.77 0.86
CA ASN A 31 0.21 -10.78 1.89
C ASN A 31 0.12 -10.13 3.27
N LEU A 32 -1.07 -10.17 3.91
CA LEU A 32 -1.33 -9.35 5.09
C LEU A 32 -0.41 -9.73 6.25
N LYS A 33 0.12 -10.97 6.21
CA LYS A 33 1.15 -11.46 7.13
C LYS A 33 2.44 -10.65 7.05
N ALA A 34 2.73 -9.98 5.93
CA ALA A 34 3.90 -9.09 5.80
C ALA A 34 3.82 -7.91 6.77
N TYR A 35 2.61 -7.41 7.08
CA TYR A 35 2.39 -6.33 8.03
C TYR A 35 2.29 -6.82 9.48
N ALA A 36 1.93 -8.10 9.69
CA ALA A 36 1.83 -8.67 11.02
C ALA A 36 3.19 -8.68 11.73
N GLY A 37 3.16 -8.42 13.03
CA GLY A 37 4.35 -8.31 13.87
C GLY A 37 4.19 -7.29 14.99
N SER A 38 5.24 -7.18 15.79
CA SER A 38 5.36 -6.14 16.81
C SER A 38 6.18 -4.98 16.27
N TYR A 39 5.79 -3.75 16.62
CA TYR A 39 6.49 -2.54 16.23
C TYR A 39 6.80 -1.72 17.48
N THR A 40 8.08 -1.43 17.72
CA THR A 40 8.55 -0.71 18.90
C THR A 40 8.82 0.75 18.55
N PHE A 41 8.21 1.66 19.31
CA PHE A 41 8.45 3.11 19.18
C PHE A 41 9.75 3.53 19.86
N ALA A 42 10.26 4.70 19.47
CA ALA A 42 11.41 5.30 20.14
C ALA A 42 11.12 5.56 21.63
N SER A 43 12.18 5.52 22.46
CA SER A 43 12.08 5.85 23.88
C SER A 43 11.49 7.25 24.10
N GLY A 44 10.54 7.37 25.03
CA GLY A 44 9.85 8.64 25.32
C GLY A 44 8.61 8.90 24.46
N SER A 45 8.25 7.99 23.56
CA SER A 45 6.96 7.99 22.87
C SER A 45 5.81 7.84 23.87
N PRO A 46 4.62 8.43 23.62
CA PRO A 46 3.45 8.26 24.50
C PRO A 46 2.91 6.82 24.51
N ILE A 47 3.30 6.00 23.54
CA ILE A 47 3.05 4.56 23.48
C ILE A 47 4.34 3.82 23.15
N GLN A 48 4.50 2.61 23.66
CA GLN A 48 5.77 1.87 23.52
C GLN A 48 5.75 0.86 22.38
N LYS A 49 4.60 0.22 22.16
CA LYS A 49 4.46 -0.88 21.21
C LYS A 49 3.17 -0.76 20.42
N PHE A 50 3.23 -1.12 19.14
CA PHE A 50 2.06 -1.40 18.31
C PHE A 50 2.13 -2.83 17.78
N THR A 51 1.13 -3.65 18.09
CA THR A 51 1.05 -5.03 17.61
C THR A 51 0.07 -5.10 16.47
N VAL A 52 0.51 -5.64 15.33
CA VAL A 52 -0.34 -5.88 14.15
C VAL A 52 -0.57 -7.37 14.01
N THR A 53 -1.84 -7.75 13.91
CA THR A 53 -2.28 -9.13 13.68
C THR A 53 -3.06 -9.23 12.37
N SER A 54 -2.97 -10.38 11.71
CA SER A 54 -3.74 -10.70 10.50
C SER A 54 -4.69 -11.84 10.81
N GLU A 55 -5.99 -11.57 10.80
CA GLU A 55 -7.04 -12.53 11.15
C GLU A 55 -8.13 -12.49 10.08
N LYS A 56 -8.49 -13.65 9.52
CA LYS A 56 -9.59 -13.79 8.54
C LYS A 56 -9.53 -12.82 7.34
N GLY A 57 -8.32 -12.50 6.87
CA GLY A 57 -8.12 -11.58 5.75
C GLY A 57 -8.22 -10.10 6.12
N GLU A 58 -8.21 -9.78 7.41
CA GLU A 58 -8.23 -8.41 7.93
C GLU A 58 -7.02 -8.15 8.83
N LEU A 59 -6.61 -6.87 8.91
CA LEU A 59 -5.59 -6.44 9.86
C LEU A 59 -6.24 -5.85 11.10
N TYR A 60 -5.63 -6.12 12.24
CA TYR A 60 -5.95 -5.47 13.50
C TYR A 60 -4.68 -4.91 14.14
N GLY A 61 -4.82 -3.75 14.77
CA GLY A 61 -3.75 -3.05 15.48
C GLY A 61 -4.12 -2.86 16.94
N GLU A 62 -3.13 -3.00 17.81
CA GLU A 62 -3.24 -2.74 19.24
C GLU A 62 -2.03 -1.93 19.69
N ALA A 63 -2.29 -0.73 20.24
CA ALA A 63 -1.26 0.08 20.88
C ALA A 63 -1.18 -0.32 22.36
N ASP A 64 -0.01 -0.74 22.82
CA ASP A 64 0.24 -1.25 24.16
C ASP A 64 -0.85 -2.23 24.66
N THR A 65 -1.78 -1.76 25.49
CA THR A 65 -2.91 -2.53 26.03
C THR A 65 -4.26 -1.82 25.82
N TYR A 66 -4.31 -0.87 24.87
CA TYR A 66 -5.51 -0.05 24.56
C TYR A 66 -6.53 -0.78 23.66
N GLY A 67 -6.41 -2.10 23.55
CA GLY A 67 -7.36 -2.95 22.86
C GLY A 67 -7.13 -3.05 21.35
N LYS A 68 -7.63 -4.16 20.80
CA LYS A 68 -7.47 -4.55 19.41
C LYS A 68 -8.53 -3.89 18.52
N ASN A 69 -8.10 -3.12 17.54
CA ASN A 69 -8.96 -2.38 16.62
C ASN A 69 -8.69 -2.79 15.17
N LYS A 70 -9.73 -2.85 14.34
CA LYS A 70 -9.58 -3.15 12.91
C LYS A 70 -8.82 -2.03 12.21
N LEU A 71 -7.94 -2.40 11.28
CA LEU A 71 -7.20 -1.51 10.41
C LEU A 71 -7.81 -1.54 8.99
N VAL A 72 -8.47 -0.46 8.60
CA VAL A 72 -9.18 -0.33 7.33
C VAL A 72 -8.23 0.21 6.26
N LYS A 73 -8.02 -0.56 5.19
CA LYS A 73 -7.13 -0.19 4.08
C LYS A 73 -7.57 1.14 3.44
N GLN A 74 -6.61 2.01 3.17
CA GLN A 74 -6.82 3.31 2.56
C GLN A 74 -6.38 3.29 1.08
N ALA A 75 -6.71 4.36 0.34
CA ALA A 75 -6.33 4.48 -1.07
C ALA A 75 -4.81 4.58 -1.27
N LYS A 76 -4.08 5.18 -0.32
CA LYS A 76 -2.62 5.23 -0.33
C LYS A 76 -2.06 3.83 -0.03
N ALA A 77 -1.06 3.42 -0.82
CA ALA A 77 -0.39 2.14 -0.65
C ALA A 77 0.19 2.01 0.77
N ASP A 78 0.09 0.81 1.33
CA ASP A 78 0.58 0.47 2.67
C ASP A 78 0.02 1.35 3.80
N THR A 79 -1.12 2.02 3.57
CA THR A 79 -1.79 2.87 4.55
C THR A 79 -3.11 2.28 5.02
N TYR A 80 -3.33 2.31 6.33
CA TYR A 80 -4.53 1.81 6.99
C TYR A 80 -5.00 2.81 8.06
N GLN A 81 -6.30 2.87 8.29
CA GLN A 81 -6.89 3.66 9.37
C GLN A 81 -7.39 2.74 10.48
N SER A 82 -7.01 3.04 11.72
CA SER A 82 -7.55 2.36 12.89
C SER A 82 -9.02 2.75 13.13
N THR A 83 -9.82 1.76 13.50
CA THR A 83 -11.21 1.95 13.96
C THR A 83 -11.32 2.35 15.43
N SER A 84 -10.20 2.56 16.14
CA SER A 84 -10.20 3.13 17.48
C SER A 84 -10.78 4.55 17.49
N SER A 85 -11.18 5.04 18.66
CA SER A 85 -11.68 6.41 18.85
C SER A 85 -10.68 7.49 18.42
N TYR A 86 -9.39 7.17 18.38
CA TYR A 86 -8.33 8.08 17.91
C TYR A 86 -8.22 8.16 16.39
N GLY A 87 -8.80 7.21 15.65
CA GLY A 87 -8.82 7.21 14.19
C GLY A 87 -7.45 7.22 13.52
N SER A 88 -6.41 6.72 14.21
CA SER A 88 -5.01 6.86 13.78
C SER A 88 -4.77 6.33 12.38
N ILE A 89 -3.91 7.02 11.61
CA ILE A 89 -3.48 6.59 10.28
C ILE A 89 -2.11 5.93 10.39
N ILE A 90 -2.03 4.66 9.98
CA ILE A 90 -0.83 3.84 10.03
C ILE A 90 -0.32 3.70 8.60
N THR A 91 0.91 4.13 8.34
CA THR A 91 1.57 3.93 7.05
C THR A 91 2.79 3.03 7.24
N PHE A 92 2.75 1.83 6.69
CA PHE A 92 3.88 0.91 6.73
C PHE A 92 4.95 1.36 5.74
N VAL A 93 6.21 1.19 6.13
CA VAL A 93 7.38 1.52 5.32
C VAL A 93 8.07 0.21 4.95
N ARG A 94 8.42 0.11 3.67
CA ARG A 94 9.14 -1.04 3.13
C ARG A 94 10.60 -0.68 2.91
N ASP A 95 11.47 -1.65 3.17
CA ASP A 95 12.84 -1.59 2.71
C ASP A 95 12.89 -1.53 1.18
N ALA A 96 13.76 -0.66 0.64
CA ALA A 96 13.79 -0.38 -0.78
C ALA A 96 14.31 -1.55 -1.62
N ALA A 97 15.23 -2.35 -1.07
CA ALA A 97 15.89 -3.45 -1.76
C ALA A 97 15.06 -4.75 -1.68
N THR A 98 14.63 -5.10 -0.47
CA THR A 98 13.97 -6.38 -0.17
C THR A 98 12.44 -6.32 -0.25
N LYS A 99 11.87 -5.11 -0.25
CA LYS A 99 10.41 -4.85 -0.16
C LYS A 99 9.76 -5.37 1.12
N ALA A 100 10.55 -5.83 2.09
CA ALA A 100 10.07 -6.24 3.42
C ALA A 100 9.54 -5.03 4.20
N VAL A 101 8.50 -5.22 5.01
CA VAL A 101 7.98 -4.17 5.90
C VAL A 101 8.91 -4.07 7.11
N THR A 102 9.51 -2.90 7.33
CA THR A 102 10.55 -2.71 8.37
C THR A 102 10.16 -1.70 9.44
N SER A 103 9.19 -0.83 9.18
CA SER A 103 8.71 0.15 10.14
C SER A 103 7.30 0.63 9.79
N LEU A 104 6.73 1.46 10.65
CA LEU A 104 5.52 2.21 10.38
C LEU A 104 5.65 3.65 10.90
N THR A 105 4.89 4.55 10.29
CA THR A 105 4.51 5.83 10.90
C THR A 105 3.05 5.76 11.34
N MET A 106 2.74 6.41 12.45
CA MET A 106 1.40 6.52 13.02
C MET A 106 1.07 8.00 13.23
N ALA A 107 0.13 8.51 12.45
CA ALA A 107 -0.44 9.83 12.68
C ALA A 107 -1.64 9.71 13.64
N VAL A 108 -1.59 10.42 14.75
CA VAL A 108 -2.63 10.42 15.79
C VAL A 108 -2.75 11.81 16.39
N GLN A 109 -3.96 12.39 16.37
CA GLN A 109 -4.27 13.69 16.97
C GLN A 109 -3.27 14.81 16.61
N GLY A 110 -2.81 14.86 15.35
CA GLY A 110 -1.87 15.87 14.87
C GLY A 110 -0.40 15.61 15.20
N THR A 111 -0.07 14.49 15.83
CA THR A 111 1.32 14.04 16.07
C THR A 111 1.64 12.83 15.19
N GLU A 112 2.87 12.75 14.71
CA GLU A 112 3.39 11.57 14.02
C GLU A 112 4.39 10.82 14.90
N LEU A 113 4.19 9.52 15.05
CA LEU A 113 5.04 8.61 15.81
C LEU A 113 5.64 7.57 14.86
N THR A 114 6.88 7.16 15.10
CA THR A 114 7.56 6.17 14.26
C THR A 114 7.93 4.95 15.09
N ALA A 115 7.64 3.75 14.57
CA ALA A 115 7.98 2.48 15.20
C ALA A 115 8.71 1.57 14.22
N LYS A 116 9.72 0.83 14.72
CA LYS A 116 10.45 -0.18 13.96
C LYS A 116 9.82 -1.54 14.18
N LYS A 117 9.72 -2.35 13.13
CA LYS A 117 9.27 -3.73 13.25
C LYS A 117 10.33 -4.54 14.02
N ASP A 118 9.87 -5.31 14.99
CA ASP A 118 10.72 -6.22 15.75
C ASP A 118 11.04 -7.44 14.89
N ASN A 119 12.33 -7.77 14.75
CA ASN A 119 12.82 -8.91 13.95
C ASN A 119 12.25 -8.94 12.50
N PRO A 120 12.53 -7.90 11.68
CA PRO A 120 11.95 -7.71 10.34
C PRO A 120 12.43 -8.73 9.29
#